data_AF-A0A523V444-F1
#
_entry.id   AF-A0A523V444-F1
#
_cell.length_a   1.000
_cell.length_b   1.000
_cell.length_c   1.000
_cell.angle_alpha   90.00
_cell.angle_beta   90.00
_cell.angle_gamma   90.00
#
_symmetry.space_group_name_H-M   'P 1'
#
loop_
_entity.id
_entity.type
_entity.pdbx_description
1 polymer ?
#
loop_
_entity_poly.entity_id
_entity_poly.type
_entity_poly.pdbx_seq_one_letter_code
_entity_poly.pdbx_strand_id
1 'polypeptide(L)'
;LIGGLGLTPNACVGNEFAYFGSVHGTAPDIAGQNIINPTAMLLAGAMLLEHLGYEKEAAQLEAAIYKVYQDGKYFTRDQGGSASTTEFCQAVKANL
;
A
#
# COMPACT_ATOMS: atom_id res chain seq x y z
N LEU A 1 1.87 -11.81 -13.56
CA LEU A 1 2.28 -11.80 -12.14
C LEU A 1 2.05 -10.38 -11.59
N ILE A 2 0.83 -10.11 -11.12
CA ILE A 2 0.35 -8.99 -10.24
C ILE A 2 0.61 -7.50 -10.52
N GLY A 3 1.53 -7.04 -11.38
CA GLY A 3 1.60 -5.61 -11.77
C GLY A 3 2.72 -4.75 -11.15
N GLY A 4 3.71 -5.35 -10.45
CA GLY A 4 4.95 -4.68 -10.03
C GLY A 4 5.20 -4.74 -8.52
N LEU A 5 6.45 -4.43 -8.10
CA LEU A 5 6.89 -4.50 -6.70
C LEU A 5 6.19 -3.49 -5.77
N GLY A 6 5.62 -2.42 -6.34
CA GLY A 6 4.84 -1.41 -5.61
C GLY A 6 3.53 -1.95 -5.02
N LEU A 7 3.11 -3.17 -5.40
CA LEU A 7 1.85 -3.79 -5.00
C LEU A 7 2.03 -4.94 -4.00
N THR A 8 3.27 -5.35 -3.71
CA THR A 8 3.54 -6.57 -2.96
C THR A 8 3.93 -6.27 -1.51
N PRO A 9 3.04 -6.45 -0.52
CA PRO A 9 3.40 -6.42 0.89
C PRO A 9 4.17 -7.68 1.28
N ASN A 10 4.86 -7.64 2.42
CA ASN A 10 5.45 -8.80 3.08
C ASN A 10 5.25 -8.74 4.60
N ALA A 11 5.40 -9.90 5.23
CA ALA A 11 5.45 -10.05 6.66
C ALA A 11 6.49 -11.11 7.06
N CYS A 12 7.23 -10.82 8.13
CA CYS A 12 8.12 -11.73 8.83
C CYS A 12 7.54 -11.94 10.23
N VAL A 13 6.88 -13.08 10.46
CA VAL A 13 6.22 -13.39 11.74
C VAL A 13 7.04 -14.43 12.49
N GLY A 14 7.46 -14.09 13.71
CA GLY A 14 8.12 -14.98 14.65
C GLY A 14 7.28 -15.20 15.91
N ASN A 15 7.83 -15.98 16.85
CA ASN A 15 7.12 -16.33 18.09
C ASN A 15 6.94 -15.13 19.04
N GLU A 16 7.90 -14.20 19.05
CA GLU A 16 7.90 -13.04 19.98
C GLU A 16 7.62 -11.72 19.27
N PHE A 17 7.94 -11.63 17.97
CA PHE A 17 7.84 -10.40 17.20
C PHE A 17 7.35 -10.67 15.78
N ALA A 18 6.66 -9.67 15.21
CA ALA A 18 6.27 -9.66 13.81
C ALA A 18 6.67 -8.32 13.18
N TYR A 19 7.11 -8.38 11.92
CA TYR A 19 7.47 -7.23 11.10
C TYR A 19 6.70 -7.26 9.80
N PHE A 20 6.19 -6.11 9.36
CA PHE A 20 5.40 -5.95 8.14
C PHE A 20 6.00 -4.83 7.31
N GLY A 21 6.12 -5.02 6.00
CA GLY A 21 6.72 -4.04 5.12
C GLY A 21 6.46 -4.28 3.63
N SER A 22 7.12 -3.51 2.78
CA SER A 22 7.07 -3.67 1.33
C SER A 22 8.19 -4.58 0.82
N VAL A 23 7.95 -5.32 -0.26
CA VAL A 23 9.01 -6.11 -0.93
C VAL A 23 10.02 -5.22 -1.66
N HIS A 24 9.61 -4.04 -2.13
CA HIS A 24 10.53 -3.13 -2.81
C HIS A 24 11.60 -2.57 -1.87
N GLY A 25 12.77 -2.23 -2.44
CA GLY A 25 13.86 -1.59 -1.73
C GLY A 25 13.65 -0.08 -1.52
N THR A 26 14.75 0.65 -1.34
CA THR A 26 14.74 2.07 -0.95
C THR A 26 14.37 3.04 -2.07
N ALA A 27 14.43 2.60 -3.34
CA ALA A 27 14.15 3.41 -4.54
C ALA A 27 14.80 4.83 -4.48
N PRO A 28 16.15 4.91 -4.34
CA PRO A 28 16.85 6.16 -4.06
C PRO A 28 16.73 7.19 -5.19
N ASP A 29 16.52 6.73 -6.42
CA ASP A 29 16.31 7.53 -7.63
C ASP A 29 15.02 8.33 -7.61
N ILE A 30 14.02 7.94 -6.80
CA ILE A 30 12.73 8.63 -6.65
C ILE A 30 12.45 9.10 -5.21
N ALA A 31 13.40 8.93 -4.30
CA ALA A 31 13.28 9.39 -2.93
C ALA A 31 13.05 10.91 -2.87
N GLY A 32 12.09 11.33 -2.04
CA GLY A 32 11.72 12.75 -1.89
C GLY A 32 10.90 13.36 -3.03
N GLN A 33 10.60 12.60 -4.09
CA GLN A 33 9.90 13.13 -5.27
C GLN A 33 8.37 13.01 -5.19
N ASN A 34 7.82 12.38 -4.14
CA ASN A 34 6.37 12.20 -3.96
C ASN A 34 5.69 11.43 -5.13
N ILE A 35 6.39 10.45 -5.71
CA ILE A 35 5.89 9.64 -6.85
C ILE A 35 5.94 8.12 -6.60
N ILE A 36 6.36 7.68 -5.41
CA ILE A 36 6.38 6.26 -5.05
C ILE A 36 4.94 5.74 -4.93
N ASN A 37 4.71 4.50 -5.34
CA ASN A 37 3.45 3.80 -5.06
C ASN A 37 3.41 3.37 -3.59
N PRO A 38 2.48 3.89 -2.77
CA PRO A 38 2.41 3.53 -1.35
C PRO A 38 1.68 2.20 -1.10
N THR A 39 1.14 1.54 -2.13
CA THR A 39 0.21 0.40 -2.01
C THR A 39 0.78 -0.74 -1.19
N ALA A 40 1.99 -1.21 -1.49
CA ALA A 40 2.64 -2.30 -0.75
C ALA A 40 2.76 -1.99 0.75
N MET A 41 3.09 -0.75 1.11
CA MET A 41 3.23 -0.33 2.50
C MET A 41 1.87 -0.23 3.20
N LEU A 42 0.83 0.25 2.51
CA LEU A 42 -0.53 0.32 3.05
C LEU A 42 -1.12 -1.07 3.28
N LEU A 43 -0.93 -1.99 2.34
CA LEU A 43 -1.35 -3.39 2.48
C LEU A 43 -0.58 -4.09 3.62
N ALA A 44 0.70 -3.82 3.79
CA ALA A 44 1.45 -4.30 4.95
C ALA A 44 0.88 -3.76 6.27
N GLY A 45 0.37 -2.51 6.27
CA GLY A 45 -0.39 -1.95 7.38
C GLY A 45 -1.70 -2.68 7.67
N ALA A 46 -2.45 -3.08 6.63
CA ALA A 46 -3.64 -3.92 6.78
C ALA A 46 -3.30 -5.30 7.39
N MET A 47 -2.23 -5.95 6.91
CA MET A 47 -1.75 -7.21 7.50
C MET A 47 -1.36 -7.06 8.97
N LEU A 48 -0.75 -5.92 9.36
CA LEU A 48 -0.44 -5.62 10.76
C LEU A 48 -1.71 -5.46 11.59
N LEU A 49 -2.72 -4.74 11.08
CA LEU A 49 -4.00 -4.57 11.77
C LEU A 49 -4.68 -5.92 12.00
N GLU A 50 -4.72 -6.78 10.98
CA GLU A 50 -5.24 -8.14 11.09
C GLU A 50 -4.46 -8.96 12.13
N HIS A 51 -3.13 -8.91 12.10
CA HIS A 51 -2.27 -9.61 13.06
C HIS A 51 -2.51 -9.16 14.51
N LEU A 52 -2.91 -7.90 14.72
CA LEU A 52 -3.25 -7.35 16.04
C LEU A 52 -4.70 -7.58 16.45
N GLY A 53 -5.52 -8.25 15.62
CA GLY A 53 -6.93 -8.54 15.88
C GLY A 53 -7.92 -7.44 15.45
N TYR A 54 -7.45 -6.43 14.71
CA TYR A 54 -8.28 -5.34 14.15
C TYR A 54 -8.78 -5.72 12.74
N GLU A 55 -9.49 -6.84 12.63
CA GLU A 55 -9.94 -7.41 11.34
C GLU A 55 -10.84 -6.44 10.56
N LYS A 56 -11.69 -5.68 11.26
CA LYS A 56 -12.60 -4.73 10.62
C LYS A 56 -11.82 -3.58 9.98
N GLU A 57 -10.87 -3.00 10.70
CA GLU A 57 -10.04 -1.90 10.24
C GLU A 57 -9.11 -2.34 9.11
N ALA A 58 -8.56 -3.56 9.19
CA ALA A 58 -7.79 -4.17 8.11
C ALA A 58 -8.64 -4.28 6.82
N ALA A 59 -9.83 -4.87 6.92
CA ALA A 59 -10.74 -5.02 5.79
C ALA A 59 -11.20 -3.68 5.20
N GLN A 60 -11.44 -2.66 6.05
CA GLN A 60 -11.77 -1.31 5.58
C GLN A 60 -10.62 -0.69 4.78
N LEU A 61 -9.37 -0.81 5.26
CA LEU A 61 -8.20 -0.29 4.56
C LEU A 61 -7.98 -1.00 3.21
N GLU A 62 -8.06 -2.33 3.19
CA GLU A 62 -7.94 -3.10 1.94
C GLU A 62 -9.03 -2.72 0.92
N ALA A 63 -10.28 -2.64 1.37
CA ALA A 63 -11.40 -2.25 0.51
C ALA A 63 -11.21 -0.84 -0.06
N ALA A 64 -10.72 0.11 0.74
CA ALA A 64 -10.42 1.47 0.30
C ALA A 64 -9.32 1.49 -0.77
N ILE A 65 -8.24 0.71 -0.59
CA ILE A 65 -7.16 0.57 -1.58
C ILE A 65 -7.72 -0.04 -2.88
N TYR A 66 -8.49 -1.13 -2.79
CA TYR A 66 -9.10 -1.76 -3.96
C TYR A 66 -10.05 -0.82 -4.68
N LYS A 67 -10.80 0.00 -3.95
CA LYS A 67 -11.70 0.99 -4.54
C LYS A 67 -10.94 2.03 -5.36
N VAL A 68 -9.81 2.54 -4.86
CA VAL A 68 -8.93 3.45 -5.63
C VAL A 68 -8.45 2.77 -6.92
N TYR A 69 -8.10 1.48 -6.85
CA TYR A 69 -7.67 0.75 -8.03
C TYR A 69 -8.79 0.52 -9.05
N GLN A 70 -9.99 0.17 -8.58
CA GLN A 70 -11.18 -0.02 -9.42
C GLN A 70 -11.61 1.26 -10.12
N ASP A 71 -11.46 2.41 -9.45
CA ASP A 71 -11.81 3.71 -10.03
C ASP A 71 -10.81 4.16 -11.11
N GLY A 72 -9.56 3.69 -11.04
CA GLY A 72 -8.53 3.93 -12.07
C GLY A 72 -8.07 5.40 -12.21
N LYS A 73 -8.48 6.29 -11.30
CA LYS A 73 -8.23 7.74 -11.39
C LYS A 73 -6.89 8.17 -10.82
N TYR A 74 -6.42 7.50 -9.78
CA TYR A 74 -5.26 7.92 -8.98
C TYR A 74 -4.10 6.94 -9.07
N PHE A 75 -3.85 6.37 -10.26
CA PHE A 75 -2.69 5.51 -10.46
C PHE A 75 -1.38 6.29 -10.38
N THR A 76 -0.41 5.73 -9.65
CA THR A 76 0.98 6.19 -9.65
C THR A 76 1.69 5.76 -10.93
N ARG A 77 2.89 6.30 -11.16
CA ARG A 77 3.62 6.14 -12.43
C ARG A 77 3.94 4.68 -12.79
N ASP A 78 4.31 3.87 -11.80
CA ASP A 78 4.57 2.44 -11.97
C ASP A 78 3.31 1.65 -12.39
N GLN A 79 2.13 2.18 -12.10
CA GLN A 79 0.83 1.64 -12.51
C GLN A 79 0.27 2.33 -13.77
N GLY A 80 1.11 3.11 -14.48
CA GLY A 80 0.74 3.77 -15.74
C GLY A 80 -0.06 5.07 -15.59
N GLY A 81 -0.18 5.62 -14.37
CA GLY A 81 -0.85 6.91 -14.13
C GLY A 81 0.12 8.06 -13.85
N SER A 82 -0.44 9.17 -13.37
CA SER A 82 0.31 10.40 -13.08
C SER A 82 0.10 10.91 -11.65
N ALA A 83 -0.63 10.18 -10.80
CA ALA A 83 -0.88 10.60 -9.43
C ALA A 83 0.40 10.54 -8.59
N SER A 84 0.52 11.49 -7.67
CA SER A 84 1.53 11.52 -6.63
C SER A 84 1.21 10.53 -5.50
N THR A 85 2.20 10.23 -4.66
CA THR A 85 2.02 9.42 -3.45
C THR A 85 0.95 10.04 -2.55
N THR A 86 0.99 11.37 -2.36
CA THR A 86 -0.01 12.10 -1.58
C THR A 86 -1.42 11.98 -2.14
N GLU A 87 -1.60 12.15 -3.45
CA GLU A 87 -2.93 12.02 -4.09
C GLU A 87 -3.49 10.61 -3.97
N PHE A 88 -2.64 9.59 -4.15
CA PHE A 88 -3.04 8.20 -3.91
C PHE A 88 -3.52 8.00 -2.46
N CYS A 89 -2.74 8.43 -1.47
CA CYS A 89 -3.09 8.30 -0.06
C CYS A 89 -4.37 9.08 0.30
N GLN A 90 -4.59 10.26 -0.28
CA GLN A 90 -5.81 11.04 -0.10
C GLN A 90 -7.03 10.31 -0.69
N ALA A 91 -6.87 9.68 -1.86
CA ALA A 91 -7.91 8.88 -2.48
C ALA A 91 -8.26 7.66 -1.61
N VAL A 92 -7.27 6.97 -1.04
CA VAL A 92 -7.53 5.87 -0.09
C VAL A 92 -8.29 6.39 1.12
N LYS A 93 -7.83 7.49 1.74
CA LYS A 93 -8.48 8.08 2.91
C LYS A 93 -9.94 8.47 2.66
N ALA A 94 -10.27 8.93 1.45
CA ALA A 94 -11.63 9.29 1.07
C ALA A 94 -12.58 8.09 0.93
N ASN A 95 -12.05 6.86 0.89
CA ASN A 95 -12.80 5.62 0.77
C ASN A 95 -12.81 4.77 2.06
N LEU A 96 -12.31 5.32 3.18
CA LEU A 96 -12.38 4.70 4.51
C LEU A 96 -13.75 4.89 5.17
#